data_AF-A0A3N5JB95-F1
#
_entry.id   AF-A0A3N5JB95-F1
#
_cell.length_a   1.000
_cell.length_b   1.000
_cell.length_c   1.000
_cell.angle_alpha   90.00
_cell.angle_beta   90.00
_cell.angle_gamma   90.00
#
_symmetry.space_group_name_H-M   'P 1'
#
loop_
_entity.id
_entity.type
_entity.pdbx_description
1 polymer ?
#
loop_
_entity_poly.entity_id
_entity_poly.type
_entity_poly.pdbx_seq_one_letter_code
_entity_poly.pdbx_strand_id
1 'polypeptide(L)'
;QVHDELHLLLSAMLDQAGGSHEDRWRDLLASLELMGQQSERLARRLADAHEPFRATRVLLETLNQAAIERFLDALRGRFQFQEDELRRFRMLDWDMLAEMIAGGVTVGSHTRSHALLANETPQVLRDEVEGSRRELEQRLGVPIRHFAYPDGRFSANAIQAVADAGYRTAYTICAHRDRANPLLTISRRMLWENACMNGFGRFSPAILSCQVNGIFDPAGTCRTQHWA
;
A
#
# COMPACT_ATOMS: atom_id res chain seq x y z
N GLN A 1 4.35 -10.70 2.67
CA GLN A 1 3.11 -10.26 1.96
C GLN A 1 3.44 -10.09 0.48
N VAL A 2 2.46 -9.93 -0.42
CA VAL A 2 2.69 -9.72 -1.88
C VAL A 2 3.66 -8.55 -2.13
N HIS A 3 3.54 -7.47 -1.36
CA HIS A 3 4.38 -6.28 -1.51
C HIS A 3 5.83 -6.52 -1.08
N ASP A 4 6.07 -7.21 0.03
CA ASP A 4 7.43 -7.53 0.51
C ASP A 4 8.15 -8.47 -0.46
N GLU A 5 7.42 -9.48 -0.95
CA GLU A 5 7.95 -10.43 -1.92
C GLU A 5 8.27 -9.73 -3.24
N LEU A 6 7.37 -8.88 -3.73
CA LEU A 6 7.60 -8.04 -4.89
C LEU A 6 8.85 -7.17 -4.70
N HIS A 7 8.99 -6.51 -3.55
CA HIS A 7 10.16 -5.69 -3.23
C HIS A 7 11.46 -6.50 -3.27
N LEU A 8 11.50 -7.68 -2.64
CA LEU A 8 12.70 -8.52 -2.58
C LEU A 8 13.08 -9.09 -3.95
N LEU A 9 12.12 -9.55 -4.74
CA LEU A 9 12.37 -10.04 -6.10
C LEU A 9 12.86 -8.91 -7.03
N LEU A 10 12.33 -7.70 -6.87
CA LEU A 10 12.82 -6.53 -7.60
C LEU A 10 14.22 -6.11 -7.17
N SER A 11 14.55 -6.21 -5.88
CA SER A 11 15.92 -6.01 -5.38
C SER A 11 16.87 -7.01 -6.03
N ALA A 12 16.54 -8.30 -5.99
CA ALA A 12 17.33 -9.36 -6.62
C ALA A 12 17.52 -9.13 -8.13
N MET A 13 16.49 -8.65 -8.83
CA MET A 13 16.57 -8.32 -10.26
C MET A 13 17.51 -7.13 -10.52
N LEU A 14 17.37 -6.04 -9.76
CA LEU A 14 18.13 -4.80 -9.98
C LEU A 14 19.60 -4.95 -9.57
N ASP A 15 19.90 -5.83 -8.61
CA ASP A 15 21.27 -6.13 -8.18
C ASP A 15 22.04 -6.99 -9.20
N GLN A 16 21.35 -7.72 -10.09
CA GLN A 16 22.01 -8.49 -11.14
C GLN A 16 22.56 -7.57 -12.25
N ALA A 17 23.89 -7.51 -12.33
CA ALA A 17 24.62 -6.74 -13.34
C ALA A 17 24.58 -7.43 -14.72
N GLY A 18 23.90 -6.82 -15.70
CA GLY A 18 23.97 -7.24 -17.10
C GLY A 18 22.73 -6.88 -17.94
N GLY A 19 22.94 -6.31 -19.13
CA GLY A 19 21.88 -5.93 -20.08
C GLY A 19 21.23 -4.56 -19.80
N SER A 20 20.57 -3.98 -20.82
CA SER A 20 19.77 -2.77 -20.66
C SER A 20 18.65 -3.03 -19.65
N HIS A 21 18.51 -2.17 -18.64
CA HIS A 21 17.42 -2.25 -17.66
C HIS A 21 16.06 -2.20 -18.36
N GLU A 22 15.96 -1.48 -19.48
CA GLU A 22 14.72 -1.30 -20.22
C GLU A 22 14.24 -2.60 -20.90
N ASP A 23 15.14 -3.36 -21.51
CA ASP A 23 14.77 -4.62 -22.21
C ASP A 23 14.28 -5.68 -21.22
N ARG A 24 14.88 -5.74 -20.01
CA ARG A 24 14.44 -6.61 -18.91
C ARG A 24 13.02 -6.27 -18.46
N TRP A 25 12.72 -4.98 -18.30
CA TRP A 25 11.36 -4.55 -17.98
C TRP A 25 10.36 -4.90 -19.08
N ARG A 26 10.72 -4.72 -20.37
CA ARG A 26 9.83 -5.09 -21.48
C ARG A 26 9.52 -6.59 -21.52
N ASP A 27 10.53 -7.45 -21.31
CA ASP A 27 10.32 -8.91 -21.24
C ASP A 27 9.38 -9.30 -20.09
N LEU A 28 9.58 -8.75 -18.90
CA LEU A 28 8.71 -9.00 -17.76
C LEU A 28 7.30 -8.48 -17.99
N LEU A 29 7.15 -7.29 -18.55
CA LEU A 29 5.84 -6.70 -18.85
C LEU A 29 5.10 -7.43 -19.97
N ALA A 30 5.78 -8.17 -20.84
CA ALA A 30 5.14 -9.02 -21.85
C ALA A 30 4.32 -10.16 -21.23
N SER A 31 4.60 -10.55 -19.97
CA SER A 31 3.76 -11.48 -19.21
C SER A 31 2.42 -10.87 -18.77
N LEU A 32 2.29 -9.54 -18.84
CA LEU A 32 1.07 -8.83 -18.53
C LEU A 32 0.26 -8.64 -19.81
N GLU A 33 -1.01 -9.01 -19.78
CA GLU A 33 -2.00 -8.75 -20.84
C GLU A 33 -2.38 -7.26 -20.94
N LEU A 34 -1.39 -6.37 -20.92
CA LEU A 34 -1.56 -4.93 -21.04
C LEU A 34 -1.59 -4.51 -22.52
N MET A 35 -2.41 -3.50 -22.82
CA MET A 35 -2.42 -2.86 -24.14
C MET A 35 -1.05 -2.24 -24.45
N GLY A 36 -0.59 -2.29 -25.71
CA GLY A 36 0.77 -1.89 -26.11
C GLY A 36 1.23 -0.52 -25.59
N GLN A 37 0.42 0.53 -25.72
CA GLN A 37 0.76 1.86 -25.20
C GLN A 37 0.86 1.93 -23.66
N GLN A 38 0.04 1.15 -22.95
CA GLN A 38 0.09 1.10 -21.49
C GLN A 38 1.37 0.39 -21.02
N SER A 39 1.74 -0.70 -21.68
CA SER A 39 2.97 -1.45 -21.42
C SER A 39 4.21 -0.59 -21.66
N GLU A 40 4.31 0.10 -22.79
CA GLU A 40 5.45 0.99 -23.09
C GLU A 40 5.60 2.14 -22.09
N ARG A 41 4.49 2.75 -21.67
CA ARG A 41 4.52 3.82 -20.67
C ARG A 41 4.97 3.31 -19.30
N LEU A 42 4.53 2.11 -18.91
CA LEU A 42 4.95 1.48 -17.66
C LEU A 42 6.43 1.09 -17.71
N ALA A 43 6.89 0.52 -18.83
CA ALA A 43 8.29 0.17 -19.04
C ALA A 43 9.23 1.37 -18.84
N ARG A 44 8.90 2.53 -19.44
CA ARG A 44 9.67 3.77 -19.26
C ARG A 44 9.72 4.22 -17.80
N ARG A 45 8.58 4.25 -17.10
CA ARG A 45 8.53 4.63 -15.68
C ARG A 45 9.34 3.69 -14.78
N LEU A 46 9.39 2.41 -15.12
CA LEU A 46 10.17 1.40 -14.38
C LEU A 46 11.66 1.49 -14.70
N ALA A 47 12.03 1.83 -15.94
CA ALA A 47 13.43 2.09 -16.30
C ALA A 47 14.01 3.29 -15.54
N ASP A 48 13.20 4.33 -15.28
CA ASP A 48 13.57 5.50 -14.47
C ASP A 48 13.58 5.19 -12.95
N ALA A 49 12.98 4.08 -12.53
CA ALA A 49 12.95 3.64 -11.14
C ALA A 49 14.23 2.86 -10.81
N HIS A 50 15.32 3.59 -10.57
CA HIS A 50 16.64 3.01 -10.24
C HIS A 50 16.73 2.31 -8.87
N GLU A 51 15.64 2.24 -8.10
CA GLU A 51 15.61 1.63 -6.76
C GLU A 51 14.39 0.71 -6.61
N PRO A 52 14.53 -0.46 -5.93
CA PRO A 52 13.46 -1.45 -5.79
C PRO A 52 12.18 -0.89 -5.18
N PHE A 53 12.31 0.01 -4.19
CA PHE A 53 11.17 0.67 -3.57
C PHE A 53 10.38 1.53 -4.56
N ARG A 54 11.07 2.29 -5.42
CA ARG A 54 10.42 3.12 -6.45
C ARG A 54 9.74 2.25 -7.50
N ALA A 55 10.37 1.16 -7.92
CA ALA A 55 9.78 0.23 -8.88
C ALA A 55 8.51 -0.43 -8.31
N THR A 56 8.58 -0.87 -7.05
CA THR A 56 7.42 -1.41 -6.31
C THR A 56 6.27 -0.41 -6.29
N ARG A 57 6.54 0.84 -5.93
CA ARG A 57 5.55 1.93 -5.96
C ARG A 57 4.91 2.12 -7.33
N VAL A 58 5.71 2.19 -8.38
CA VAL A 58 5.22 2.37 -9.76
C VAL A 58 4.29 1.23 -10.16
N LEU A 59 4.63 -0.01 -9.84
CA LEU A 59 3.79 -1.18 -10.15
C LEU A 59 2.47 -1.11 -9.39
N LEU A 60 2.50 -0.95 -8.07
CA LEU A 60 1.30 -0.92 -7.22
C LEU A 60 0.36 0.23 -7.59
N GLU A 61 0.90 1.39 -7.94
CA GLU A 61 0.10 2.54 -8.35
C GLU A 61 -0.55 2.38 -9.73
N THR A 62 0.00 1.52 -10.59
CA THR A 62 -0.41 1.41 -11.99
C THR A 62 -1.24 0.16 -12.28
N LEU A 63 -0.94 -0.93 -11.58
CA LEU A 63 -1.55 -2.23 -11.79
C LEU A 63 -2.61 -2.50 -10.73
N ASN A 64 -3.58 -3.35 -11.08
CA ASN A 64 -4.50 -3.95 -10.11
C ASN A 64 -3.88 -5.23 -9.52
N GLN A 65 -4.48 -5.76 -8.47
CA GLN A 65 -3.98 -6.90 -7.72
C GLN A 65 -3.74 -8.11 -8.62
N ALA A 66 -4.68 -8.41 -9.53
CA ALA A 66 -4.53 -9.54 -10.46
C ALA A 66 -3.32 -9.38 -11.40
N ALA A 67 -3.03 -8.17 -11.87
CA ALA A 67 -1.85 -7.90 -12.68
C ALA A 67 -0.56 -7.92 -11.87
N ILE A 68 -0.59 -7.48 -10.60
CA ILE A 68 0.53 -7.62 -9.66
C ILE A 68 0.87 -9.09 -9.44
N GLU A 69 -0.12 -9.95 -9.20
CA GLU A 69 0.11 -11.39 -9.01
C GLU A 69 0.73 -12.04 -10.25
N ARG A 70 0.22 -11.74 -11.46
CA ARG A 70 0.84 -12.22 -12.70
C ARG A 70 2.29 -11.74 -12.86
N PHE A 71 2.56 -10.48 -12.51
CA PHE A 71 3.90 -9.93 -12.53
C PHE A 71 4.83 -10.64 -11.54
N LEU A 72 4.32 -10.92 -10.34
CA LEU A 72 5.05 -11.61 -9.28
C LEU A 72 5.38 -13.04 -9.70
N ASP A 73 4.45 -13.75 -10.33
CA ASP A 73 4.69 -15.08 -10.89
C ASP A 73 5.78 -15.06 -11.97
N ALA A 74 5.78 -14.05 -12.83
CA ALA A 74 6.83 -13.86 -13.84
C ALA A 74 8.21 -13.60 -13.22
N LEU A 75 8.27 -12.89 -12.07
CA LEU A 75 9.49 -12.67 -11.31
C LEU A 75 9.96 -13.95 -10.60
N ARG A 76 9.06 -14.69 -9.95
CA ARG A 76 9.35 -15.96 -9.25
C ARG A 76 10.00 -16.99 -10.18
N GLY A 77 9.63 -16.99 -11.46
CA GLY A 77 10.23 -17.88 -12.47
C GLY A 77 11.66 -17.53 -12.88
N ARG A 78 12.16 -16.34 -12.51
CA ARG A 78 13.45 -15.79 -12.99
C ARG A 78 14.40 -15.39 -11.88
N PHE A 79 13.87 -14.98 -10.73
CA PHE A 79 14.62 -14.43 -9.61
C PHE A 79 14.25 -15.14 -8.31
N GLN A 80 15.20 -15.15 -7.38
CA GLN A 80 15.05 -15.74 -6.05
C GLN A 80 15.67 -14.79 -5.02
N PHE A 81 15.19 -14.88 -3.78
CA PHE A 81 15.75 -14.19 -2.62
C PHE A 81 15.90 -15.21 -1.47
N GLN A 82 16.70 -14.89 -0.46
CA GLN A 82 16.83 -15.76 0.71
C GLN A 82 15.61 -15.62 1.61
N GLU A 83 14.97 -16.73 2.00
CA GLU A 83 13.75 -16.69 2.82
C GLU A 83 13.97 -15.95 4.17
N ASP A 84 15.19 -15.96 4.70
CA ASP A 84 15.56 -15.22 5.90
C ASP A 84 15.41 -13.69 5.74
N GLU A 85 15.43 -13.15 4.52
CA GLU A 85 15.15 -11.74 4.24
C GLU A 85 13.70 -11.38 4.57
N LEU A 86 12.76 -12.33 4.44
CA LEU A 86 11.36 -12.14 4.85
C LEU A 86 11.19 -12.00 6.36
N ARG A 87 12.16 -12.44 7.18
CA ARG A 87 12.05 -12.32 8.64
C ARG A 87 11.94 -10.87 9.10
N ARG A 88 12.50 -9.93 8.35
CA ARG A 88 12.39 -8.49 8.63
C ARG A 88 10.97 -7.94 8.41
N PHE A 89 10.14 -8.67 7.66
CA PHE A 89 8.76 -8.32 7.33
C PHE A 89 7.75 -9.21 8.08
N ARG A 90 8.16 -9.81 9.21
CA ARG A 90 7.28 -10.68 9.99
C ARG A 90 6.04 -9.90 10.46
N MET A 91 4.87 -10.41 10.09
CA MET A 91 3.59 -9.89 10.55
C MET A 91 3.22 -10.46 11.92
N LEU A 92 2.31 -9.78 12.62
CA LEU A 92 1.65 -10.35 13.80
C LEU A 92 0.87 -11.61 13.40
N ASP A 93 0.90 -12.61 14.27
CA ASP A 93 0.01 -13.77 14.16
C ASP A 93 -1.30 -13.56 14.93
N TRP A 94 -2.20 -14.54 14.84
CA TRP A 94 -3.52 -14.47 15.46
C TRP A 94 -3.48 -14.46 16.99
N ASP A 95 -2.52 -15.15 17.59
CA ASP A 95 -2.39 -15.24 19.05
C ASP A 95 -1.88 -13.89 19.60
N MET A 96 -0.91 -13.28 18.92
CA MET A 96 -0.45 -11.93 19.22
C MET A 96 -1.57 -10.89 19.11
N LEU A 97 -2.41 -10.97 18.07
CA LEU A 97 -3.56 -10.08 17.92
C LEU A 97 -4.59 -10.27 19.06
N ALA A 98 -4.84 -11.51 19.47
CA ALA A 98 -5.74 -11.81 20.59
C ALA A 98 -5.19 -11.26 21.92
N GLU A 99 -3.89 -11.43 22.18
CA GLU A 99 -3.22 -10.85 23.36
C GLU A 99 -3.35 -9.32 23.37
N MET A 100 -3.10 -8.67 22.24
CA MET A 100 -3.22 -7.21 22.11
C MET A 100 -4.65 -6.73 22.38
N ILE A 101 -5.67 -7.44 21.88
CA ILE A 101 -7.08 -7.15 22.16
C ILE A 101 -7.38 -7.29 23.66
N ALA A 102 -6.90 -8.35 24.31
CA ALA A 102 -7.06 -8.54 25.75
C ALA A 102 -6.39 -7.41 26.55
N GLY A 103 -5.30 -6.84 26.03
CA GLY A 103 -4.62 -5.65 26.57
C GLY A 103 -5.31 -4.31 26.26
N GLY A 104 -6.44 -4.31 25.56
CA GLY A 104 -7.22 -3.10 25.24
C GLY A 104 -6.88 -2.44 23.91
N VAL A 105 -6.06 -3.08 23.05
CA VAL A 105 -5.79 -2.58 21.70
C VAL A 105 -7.01 -2.80 20.80
N THR A 106 -7.35 -1.77 20.03
CA THR A 106 -8.40 -1.88 19.01
C THR A 106 -7.79 -2.31 17.67
N VAL A 107 -8.34 -3.39 17.09
CA VAL A 107 -7.97 -3.86 15.75
C VAL A 107 -8.90 -3.25 14.69
N GLY A 108 -8.30 -2.76 13.61
CA GLY A 108 -8.99 -2.32 12.39
C GLY A 108 -8.55 -3.14 11.19
N SER A 109 -9.27 -3.03 10.08
CA SER A 109 -8.92 -3.66 8.80
C SER A 109 -8.04 -2.74 7.95
N HIS A 110 -7.19 -3.36 7.13
CA HIS A 110 -6.32 -2.67 6.17
C HIS A 110 -6.35 -3.36 4.80
N THR A 111 -7.56 -3.70 4.32
CA THR A 111 -7.83 -4.62 3.19
C THR A 111 -7.45 -6.07 3.48
N ARG A 112 -7.64 -6.96 2.51
CA ARG A 112 -7.35 -8.40 2.64
C ARG A 112 -5.95 -8.72 2.13
N SER A 113 -5.58 -8.17 0.97
CA SER A 113 -4.30 -8.44 0.30
C SER A 113 -3.36 -7.22 0.23
N HIS A 114 -3.75 -6.09 0.83
CA HIS A 114 -3.06 -4.79 0.71
C HIS A 114 -3.21 -4.14 -0.68
N ALA A 115 -4.27 -4.48 -1.41
CA ALA A 115 -4.58 -3.90 -2.72
C ALA A 115 -4.84 -2.38 -2.66
N LEU A 116 -4.29 -1.64 -3.63
CA LEU A 116 -4.62 -0.22 -3.80
C LEU A 116 -6.01 -0.07 -4.42
N LEU A 117 -7.02 0.05 -3.55
CA LEU A 117 -8.45 0.07 -3.90
C LEU A 117 -8.84 0.99 -5.06
N ALA A 118 -8.12 2.10 -5.29
CA ALA A 118 -8.41 3.02 -6.39
C ALA A 118 -8.27 2.38 -7.79
N ASN A 119 -7.51 1.29 -7.92
CA ASN A 119 -7.26 0.60 -9.19
C ASN A 119 -8.16 -0.62 -9.38
N GLU A 120 -9.00 -0.95 -8.40
CA GLU A 120 -9.72 -2.22 -8.36
C GLU A 120 -11.14 -2.15 -8.92
N THR A 121 -11.60 -3.30 -9.41
CA THR A 121 -12.99 -3.45 -9.85
C THR A 121 -13.95 -3.46 -8.65
N PRO A 122 -15.25 -3.13 -8.83
CA PRO A 122 -16.22 -3.19 -7.74
C PRO A 122 -16.32 -4.56 -7.04
N GLN A 123 -16.06 -5.65 -7.77
CA GLN A 123 -16.06 -6.99 -7.18
C GLN A 123 -14.86 -7.20 -6.25
N VAL A 124 -13.66 -6.83 -6.71
CA VAL A 124 -12.43 -6.93 -5.91
C VAL A 124 -12.50 -5.99 -4.70
N LEU A 125 -12.99 -4.76 -4.88
CA LEU A 125 -13.24 -3.82 -3.78
C LEU A 125 -14.07 -4.44 -2.65
N ARG A 126 -15.16 -5.15 -2.99
CA ARG A 126 -15.99 -5.81 -1.98
C ARG A 126 -15.23 -6.93 -1.26
N ASP A 127 -14.52 -7.80 -1.97
CA ASP A 127 -13.76 -8.87 -1.31
C ASP A 127 -12.63 -8.32 -0.41
N GLU A 128 -11.90 -7.32 -0.89
CA GLU A 128 -10.83 -6.67 -0.12
C GLU A 128 -11.34 -6.02 1.16
N VAL A 129 -12.53 -5.41 1.11
CA VAL A 129 -13.05 -4.59 2.21
C VAL A 129 -13.95 -5.41 3.14
N GLU A 130 -14.94 -6.10 2.60
CA GLU A 130 -15.89 -6.92 3.36
C GLU A 130 -15.28 -8.27 3.74
N GLY A 131 -14.53 -8.91 2.83
CA GLY A 131 -13.87 -10.19 3.11
C GLY A 131 -12.85 -10.05 4.24
N SER A 132 -12.04 -8.98 4.23
CA SER A 132 -11.12 -8.66 5.33
C SER A 132 -11.85 -8.46 6.66
N ARG A 133 -12.97 -7.73 6.65
CA ARG A 133 -13.81 -7.51 7.84
C ARG A 133 -14.29 -8.84 8.43
N ARG A 134 -14.93 -9.66 7.59
CA ARG A 134 -15.53 -10.94 8.00
C ARG A 134 -14.49 -11.90 8.54
N GLU A 135 -13.34 -11.99 7.89
CA GLU A 135 -12.24 -12.86 8.32
C GLU A 135 -11.72 -12.45 9.70
N LEU A 136 -11.47 -11.15 9.91
CA LEU A 136 -11.04 -10.63 11.21
C LEU A 136 -12.10 -10.83 12.30
N GLU A 137 -13.38 -10.54 12.02
CA GLU A 137 -14.48 -10.74 12.98
C GLU A 137 -14.63 -12.23 13.35
N GLN A 138 -14.51 -13.13 12.37
CA GLN A 138 -14.60 -14.57 12.60
C GLN A 138 -13.43 -15.10 13.44
N ARG A 139 -12.20 -14.63 13.18
CA ARG A 139 -10.99 -15.09 13.86
C ARG A 139 -10.85 -14.53 15.28
N LEU A 140 -11.23 -13.26 15.46
CA LEU A 140 -10.98 -12.53 16.71
C LEU A 140 -12.20 -12.45 17.62
N GLY A 141 -13.39 -12.79 17.12
CA GLY A 141 -14.64 -12.76 17.91
C GLY A 141 -15.07 -11.37 18.36
N VAL A 142 -14.49 -10.31 17.77
CA VAL A 142 -14.79 -8.91 18.09
C VAL A 142 -15.22 -8.16 16.82
N PRO A 143 -16.11 -7.17 16.94
CA PRO A 143 -16.54 -6.36 15.80
C PRO A 143 -15.42 -5.46 15.27
N ILE A 144 -15.23 -5.48 13.95
CA ILE A 144 -14.21 -4.68 13.26
C ILE A 144 -14.87 -3.43 12.69
N ARG A 145 -14.58 -2.28 13.30
CA ARG A 145 -15.30 -1.02 13.05
C ARG A 145 -14.47 0.02 12.29
N HIS A 146 -13.17 -0.23 12.16
CA HIS A 146 -12.21 0.76 11.68
C HIS A 146 -11.48 0.23 10.46
N PHE A 147 -11.28 1.09 9.47
CA PHE A 147 -10.59 0.76 8.23
C PHE A 147 -9.43 1.73 7.97
N ALA A 148 -8.33 1.27 7.40
CA ALA A 148 -7.28 2.13 6.88
C ALA A 148 -7.12 1.87 5.38
N TYR A 149 -7.12 2.93 4.57
CA TYR A 149 -6.85 2.78 3.14
C TYR A 149 -5.35 2.55 2.92
N PRO A 150 -4.94 1.51 2.16
CA PRO A 150 -3.56 1.35 1.72
C PRO A 150 -3.06 2.64 1.03
N ASP A 151 -1.87 3.10 1.42
CA ASP A 151 -1.29 4.40 1.02
C ASP A 151 -2.17 5.64 1.27
N GLY A 152 -3.24 5.50 2.07
CA GLY A 152 -4.29 6.50 2.20
C GLY A 152 -5.02 6.82 0.89
N ARG A 153 -4.89 6.02 -0.16
CA ARG A 153 -5.54 6.27 -1.45
C ARG A 153 -6.97 5.72 -1.41
N PHE A 154 -7.92 6.54 -1.86
CA PHE A 154 -9.31 6.15 -1.98
C PHE A 154 -9.95 6.80 -3.21
N SER A 155 -11.02 6.19 -3.71
CA SER A 155 -11.92 6.71 -4.74
C SER A 155 -13.35 6.75 -4.19
N ALA A 156 -14.29 7.36 -4.91
CA ALA A 156 -15.71 7.32 -4.54
C ALA A 156 -16.22 5.88 -4.40
N ASN A 157 -15.82 4.98 -5.30
CA ASN A 157 -16.19 3.56 -5.24
C ASN A 157 -15.59 2.86 -4.01
N ALA A 158 -14.35 3.19 -3.63
CA ALA A 158 -13.73 2.63 -2.43
C ALA A 158 -14.43 3.12 -1.15
N ILE A 159 -14.80 4.40 -1.07
CA ILE A 159 -15.59 4.95 0.05
C ILE A 159 -16.92 4.21 0.16
N GLN A 160 -17.63 4.04 -0.97
CA GLN A 160 -18.91 3.33 -0.99
C GLN A 160 -18.75 1.87 -0.55
N ALA A 161 -17.73 1.16 -1.02
CA ALA A 161 -17.45 -0.20 -0.59
C ALA A 161 -17.19 -0.30 0.92
N VAL A 162 -16.46 0.66 1.50
CA VAL A 162 -16.21 0.76 2.95
C VAL A 162 -17.50 1.06 3.74
N ALA A 163 -18.35 1.94 3.20
CA ALA A 163 -19.66 2.24 3.79
C ALA A 163 -20.58 1.01 3.77
N ASP A 164 -20.70 0.33 2.62
CA ASP A 164 -21.54 -0.84 2.40
C ASP A 164 -21.08 -2.03 3.27
N ALA A 165 -19.76 -2.18 3.44
CA ALA A 165 -19.18 -3.16 4.35
C ALA A 165 -19.42 -2.84 5.83
N GLY A 166 -19.99 -1.68 6.16
CA GLY A 166 -20.45 -1.30 7.49
C GLY A 166 -19.37 -0.81 8.46
N TYR A 167 -18.22 -0.32 7.96
CA TYR A 167 -17.21 0.31 8.79
C TYR A 167 -17.72 1.64 9.37
N ARG A 168 -17.32 1.97 10.61
CA ARG A 168 -17.71 3.22 11.28
C ARG A 168 -16.76 4.38 10.98
N THR A 169 -15.48 4.10 10.89
CA THR A 169 -14.47 5.10 10.51
C THR A 169 -13.48 4.50 9.54
N ALA A 170 -12.94 5.36 8.67
CA ALA A 170 -11.83 5.00 7.81
C ALA A 170 -10.78 6.10 7.72
N TYR A 171 -9.51 5.70 7.67
CA TYR A 171 -8.37 6.60 7.81
C TYR A 171 -7.52 6.67 6.54
N THR A 172 -7.16 7.89 6.17
CA THR A 172 -6.29 8.22 5.03
C THR A 172 -5.07 9.01 5.52
N ILE A 173 -4.08 9.24 4.64
CA ILE A 173 -3.00 10.23 4.84
C ILE A 173 -3.17 11.44 3.91
N CYS A 174 -4.26 11.46 3.15
CA CYS A 174 -4.65 12.56 2.29
C CYS A 174 -5.35 13.65 3.13
N ALA A 175 -5.16 14.91 2.76
CA ALA A 175 -5.88 16.04 3.36
C ALA A 175 -7.32 16.18 2.82
N HIS A 176 -7.67 15.51 1.71
CA HIS A 176 -9.01 15.53 1.17
C HIS A 176 -9.99 14.81 2.09
N ARG A 177 -11.19 15.38 2.19
CA ARG A 177 -12.29 14.84 2.96
C ARG A 177 -13.51 14.67 2.07
N ASP A 178 -14.11 13.49 2.10
CA ASP A 178 -15.39 13.30 1.46
C ASP A 178 -16.49 14.01 2.27
N ARG A 179 -17.33 14.80 1.59
CA ARG A 179 -18.37 15.58 2.27
C ARG A 179 -19.55 14.71 2.71
N ALA A 180 -19.87 13.67 1.95
CA ALA A 180 -20.97 12.77 2.25
C ALA A 180 -20.58 11.76 3.35
N ASN A 181 -19.32 11.32 3.36
CA ASN A 181 -18.78 10.31 4.26
C ASN A 181 -17.55 10.81 5.05
N PRO A 182 -17.68 11.89 5.84
CA PRO A 182 -16.55 12.55 6.48
C PRO A 182 -15.82 11.72 7.54
N LEU A 183 -16.47 10.67 8.07
CA LEU A 183 -15.88 9.70 8.99
C LEU A 183 -15.14 8.57 8.26
N LEU A 184 -15.38 8.40 6.96
CA LEU A 184 -14.71 7.41 6.14
C LEU A 184 -13.53 8.00 5.37
N THR A 185 -13.12 9.23 5.68
CA THR A 185 -11.93 9.88 5.11
C THR A 185 -11.21 10.71 6.18
N ILE A 186 -11.00 10.13 7.37
CA ILE A 186 -10.30 10.82 8.47
C ILE A 186 -8.82 10.91 8.12
N SER A 187 -8.32 12.14 7.97
CA SER A 187 -6.92 12.38 7.66
C SER A 187 -6.02 12.08 8.86
N ARG A 188 -4.88 11.43 8.59
CA ARG A 188 -3.80 11.18 9.54
C ARG A 188 -2.52 11.81 9.04
N ARG A 189 -1.70 12.25 9.98
CA ARG A 189 -0.33 12.70 9.71
C ARG A 189 0.60 11.50 9.77
N MET A 190 1.35 11.28 8.69
CA MET A 190 2.37 10.24 8.64
C MET A 190 3.62 10.71 9.38
N LEU A 191 4.05 9.95 10.38
CA LEU A 191 5.35 10.08 11.00
C LEU A 191 6.16 8.82 10.68
N TRP A 192 7.44 8.99 10.43
CA TRP A 192 8.40 7.91 10.17
C TRP A 192 9.69 8.18 10.94
N GLU A 193 10.57 7.18 11.04
CA GLU A 193 11.75 7.18 11.90
C GLU A 193 12.59 8.47 11.83
N ASN A 194 12.76 9.05 10.63
CA ASN A 194 13.59 10.24 10.46
C ASN A 194 12.77 11.54 10.29
N ALA A 195 11.43 11.50 10.43
CA ALA A 195 10.56 12.67 10.28
C ALA A 195 10.84 13.79 11.30
N CYS A 196 11.44 13.43 12.44
CA CYS A 196 11.64 14.31 13.59
C CYS A 196 13.12 14.48 13.97
N MET A 197 14.05 14.18 13.05
CA MET A 197 15.48 14.36 13.28
C MET A 197 15.93 15.79 12.94
N ASN A 198 16.85 16.32 13.75
CA ASN A 198 17.59 17.54 13.40
C ASN A 198 18.70 17.25 12.38
N GLY A 199 19.41 18.30 11.94
CA GLY A 199 20.52 18.18 10.98
C GLY A 199 21.71 17.33 11.46
N PHE A 200 21.72 16.88 12.71
CA PHE A 200 22.73 15.96 13.27
C PHE A 200 22.20 14.53 13.44
N GLY A 201 21.02 14.20 12.90
CA GLY A 201 20.43 12.87 13.05
C GLY A 201 19.99 12.55 14.48
N ARG A 202 19.60 13.54 15.28
CA ARG A 202 19.04 13.32 16.63
C ARG A 202 17.58 13.76 16.71
N PHE A 203 16.78 13.09 17.53
CA PHE A 203 15.40 13.49 17.79
C PHE A 203 15.32 14.95 18.23
N SER A 204 14.35 15.68 17.67
CA SER A 204 14.10 17.08 17.97
C SER A 204 12.62 17.30 18.33
N PRO A 205 12.31 17.63 19.60
CA PRO A 205 10.96 17.99 20.02
C PRO A 205 10.38 19.17 19.22
N ALA A 206 11.22 20.12 18.82
CA ALA A 206 10.82 21.26 18.02
C ALA A 206 10.37 20.83 16.61
N ILE A 207 11.12 19.93 15.97
CA ILE A 207 10.75 19.40 14.65
C ILE A 207 9.50 18.54 14.76
N LEU A 208 9.36 17.70 15.79
CA LEU A 208 8.12 16.97 16.05
C LEU A 208 6.93 17.93 16.19
N SER A 209 7.08 19.02 16.95
CA SER A 209 6.04 20.04 17.08
C SER A 209 5.67 20.66 15.74
N CYS A 210 6.67 21.03 14.93
CA CYS A 210 6.43 21.53 13.57
C CYS A 210 5.69 20.51 12.69
N GLN A 211 6.10 19.23 12.76
CA GLN A 211 5.42 18.15 12.06
C GLN A 211 3.97 18.06 12.53
N VAL A 212 3.69 17.86 13.83
CA VAL A 212 2.33 17.71 14.37
C VAL A 212 1.41 18.88 14.00
N ASN A 213 1.93 20.11 14.02
CA ASN A 213 1.18 21.31 13.72
C ASN A 213 1.12 21.67 12.22
N GLY A 214 1.69 20.84 11.32
CA GLY A 214 1.59 21.05 9.88
C GLY A 214 2.41 22.20 9.33
N ILE A 215 3.46 22.63 10.04
CA ILE A 215 4.33 23.73 9.59
C ILE A 215 5.04 23.39 8.27
N PHE A 216 5.30 22.10 8.02
CA PHE A 216 5.95 21.62 6.80
C PHE A 216 4.98 21.09 5.75
N ASP A 217 3.66 21.22 5.97
CA ASP A 217 2.70 20.74 4.99
C ASP A 217 2.79 21.61 3.73
N PRO A 218 2.95 21.02 2.54
CA PRO A 218 2.90 21.78 1.31
C PRO A 218 1.56 22.50 1.22
N ALA A 219 1.58 23.79 0.90
CA ALA A 219 0.37 24.55 0.62
C ALA A 219 -0.31 24.00 -0.66
N GLY A 220 -1.24 23.08 -0.49
CA GLY A 220 -2.08 22.56 -1.55
C GLY A 220 -1.38 21.53 -2.45
N THR A 221 -1.85 20.29 -2.37
CA THR A 221 -2.27 19.40 -3.48
C THR A 221 -1.91 17.97 -3.11
N CYS A 222 -2.93 17.20 -2.73
CA CYS A 222 -2.77 15.76 -2.86
C CYS A 222 -2.58 15.46 -4.35
N ARG A 223 -1.46 14.83 -4.70
CA ARG A 223 -1.14 14.44 -6.08
C ARG A 223 -2.01 13.29 -6.59
N THR A 224 -2.84 12.72 -5.73
CA THR A 224 -3.74 11.62 -6.06
C THR A 224 -5.07 12.15 -6.57
N GLN A 225 -5.46 11.77 -7.79
CA GLN A 225 -6.84 11.93 -8.24
C GLN A 225 -7.74 11.00 -7.42
N HIS A 226 -8.64 11.58 -6.63
CA HIS A 226 -9.63 10.85 -5.83
C HIS A 226 -11.02 10.82 -6.49
N TRP A 227 -11.19 11.62 -7.55
CA TRP A 227 -12.42 11.79 -8.30
C TRP A 227 -12.16 11.43 -9.76
N ALA A 228 -13.09 10.70 -10.36
CA ALA A 228 -13.29 10.58 -11.80
C ALA A 228 -14.58 11.34 -12.13
#